data_AF-A0A357WWY6-F1
#
_entry.id   AF-A0A357WWY6-F1
#
_cell.length_a   1.000
_cell.length_b   1.000
_cell.length_c   1.000
_cell.angle_alpha   90.00
_cell.angle_beta   90.00
_cell.angle_gamma   90.00
#
_symmetry.space_group_name_H-M   'P 1'
#
loop_
_entity.id
_entity.type
_entity.pdbx_description
1 polymer ?
#
loop_
_entity_poly.entity_id
_entity_poly.type
_entity_poly.pdbx_seq_one_letter_code
_entity_poly.pdbx_strand_id
1 'polypeptide(L)'
;MNDYDAFVPNVHFEQIPIKNLVSNQEYQRNLSIAHVQRTVDNFDLYQINPVKVSRRNGINYVFNGQHTIEIIAIVSGSRETPVWCMIYDDLEYIQEADIFANQLKYVKPLLP
;
A
#
# COMPACT_ATOMS: atom_id res chain seq x y z
N MET A 1 14.52 18.51 24.57
CA MET A 1 14.49 17.77 23.30
C MET A 1 13.02 17.50 23.05
N ASN A 2 12.45 18.03 21.96
CA ASN A 2 11.05 17.80 21.68
C ASN A 2 10.88 16.35 21.25
N ASP A 3 10.00 15.64 21.93
CA ASP A 3 9.62 14.27 21.61
C ASP A 3 8.66 14.32 20.41
N TYR A 4 9.23 14.20 19.22
CA TYR A 4 8.47 14.16 17.96
C TYR A 4 7.99 12.74 17.64
N ASP A 5 8.35 11.74 18.46
CA ASP A 5 8.04 10.34 18.19
C ASP A 5 6.53 10.09 18.24
N ALA A 6 5.78 10.92 18.98
CA ALA A 6 4.32 10.91 18.99
C ALA A 6 3.66 11.29 17.64
N PHE A 7 4.39 11.90 16.71
CA PHE A 7 3.87 12.36 15.41
C PHE A 7 4.43 11.58 14.22
N VAL A 8 5.40 10.69 14.45
CA VAL A 8 6.07 9.92 13.40
C VAL A 8 5.76 8.45 13.63
N PRO A 9 5.24 7.73 12.63
CA PRO A 9 4.95 6.31 12.80
C PRO A 9 6.27 5.53 12.98
N ASN A 10 6.28 4.59 13.91
CA ASN A 10 7.39 3.67 14.08
C ASN A 10 7.36 2.61 12.97
N VAL A 11 8.11 2.85 11.90
CA VAL A 11 8.14 1.98 10.72
C VAL A 11 9.57 1.82 10.20
N HIS A 12 9.75 0.79 9.39
CA HIS A 12 10.96 0.61 8.58
C HIS A 12 10.59 0.39 7.11
N PHE A 13 11.56 0.57 6.21
CA PHE A 13 11.36 0.42 4.77
C PHE A 13 12.12 -0.79 4.23
N GLU A 14 11.45 -1.61 3.44
CA GLU A 14 12.06 -2.75 2.75
C GLU A 14 11.55 -2.88 1.32
N GLN A 15 12.34 -3.54 0.48
CA GLN A 15 11.91 -4.00 -0.84
C GLN A 15 11.38 -5.43 -0.73
N ILE A 16 10.10 -5.63 -1.02
CA ILE A 16 9.45 -6.94 -0.95
C ILE A 16 8.96 -7.34 -2.35
N PRO A 17 9.29 -8.55 -2.86
CA PRO A 17 8.69 -9.08 -4.08
C PRO A 17 7.16 -9.11 -3.99
N ILE A 18 6.48 -8.67 -5.04
CA ILE A 18 5.01 -8.60 -5.09
C ILE A 18 4.34 -9.96 -4.74
N LYS A 19 4.96 -11.08 -5.10
CA LYS A 19 4.47 -12.43 -4.75
C LYS A 19 4.46 -12.74 -3.24
N ASN A 20 5.25 -12.02 -2.45
CA ASN A 20 5.35 -12.18 -0.99
C ASN A 20 4.41 -11.22 -0.24
N LEU A 21 3.55 -10.50 -0.96
CA LEU A 21 2.55 -9.60 -0.43
C LEU A 21 1.16 -10.23 -0.50
N VAL A 22 0.45 -10.22 0.62
CA VAL A 22 -0.95 -10.64 0.70
C VAL A 22 -1.82 -9.39 0.58
N SER A 23 -2.59 -9.33 -0.49
CA SER A 23 -3.64 -8.32 -0.71
C SER A 23 -5.03 -8.96 -0.57
N ASN A 24 -6.10 -8.16 -0.63
CA ASN A 24 -7.50 -8.63 -0.63
C ASN A 24 -8.06 -8.97 0.76
N GLN A 25 -7.81 -8.12 1.75
CA GLN A 25 -8.55 -8.18 3.02
C GLN A 25 -10.00 -7.70 2.82
N GLU A 26 -10.96 -8.31 3.53
CA GLU A 26 -12.41 -8.09 3.32
C GLU A 26 -12.86 -6.63 3.45
N TYR A 27 -12.09 -5.79 4.16
CA TYR A 27 -12.37 -4.37 4.34
C TYR A 27 -11.93 -3.48 3.17
N GLN A 28 -11.20 -4.02 2.18
CA GLN A 28 -10.57 -3.23 1.11
C GLN A 28 -11.53 -2.98 -0.06
N ARG A 29 -11.35 -1.85 -0.76
CA ARG A 29 -12.11 -1.57 -1.99
C ARG A 29 -11.64 -2.50 -3.11
N ASN A 30 -12.58 -2.92 -3.95
CA ASN A 30 -12.28 -3.62 -5.20
C ASN A 30 -11.33 -2.79 -6.08
N LEU A 31 -10.38 -3.47 -6.73
CA LEU A 31 -9.48 -2.86 -7.70
C LEU A 31 -10.28 -2.31 -8.88
N SER A 32 -10.00 -1.06 -9.29
CA SER A 32 -10.61 -0.48 -10.47
C SER A 32 -9.73 -0.78 -11.67
N ILE A 33 -10.11 -1.78 -12.46
CA ILE A 33 -9.36 -2.19 -13.68
C ILE A 33 -9.17 -1.00 -14.63
N ALA A 34 -10.20 -0.16 -14.79
CA ALA A 34 -10.13 1.02 -15.63
C ALA A 34 -9.16 2.11 -15.11
N HIS A 35 -8.92 2.18 -13.80
CA HIS A 35 -7.91 3.06 -13.22
C HIS A 35 -6.51 2.49 -13.45
N VAL A 36 -6.33 1.18 -13.19
CA VAL A 36 -5.06 0.48 -13.41
C VAL A 36 -4.61 0.63 -14.86
N GLN A 37 -5.48 0.37 -15.85
CA GLN A 37 -5.11 0.47 -17.25
C GLN A 37 -4.67 1.89 -17.66
N ARG A 38 -5.39 2.93 -17.21
CA ARG A 38 -5.02 4.32 -17.51
C ARG A 38 -3.66 4.71 -16.94
N THR A 39 -3.33 4.22 -15.75
CA THR A 39 -2.04 4.51 -15.11
C THR A 39 -0.91 3.70 -15.73
N VAL A 40 -1.17 2.48 -16.21
CA VAL A 40 -0.19 1.68 -16.98
C VAL A 40 0.25 2.42 -18.24
N ASP A 41 -0.69 3.01 -18.99
CA ASP A 41 -0.40 3.74 -20.23
C ASP A 41 0.42 5.03 -19.99
N ASN A 42 0.43 5.57 -18.76
CA ASN A 42 1.13 6.79 -18.36
C ASN A 42 2.13 6.52 -17.21
N PHE A 43 2.68 5.31 -17.14
CA PHE A 43 3.50 4.90 -16.01
C PHE A 43 4.78 5.75 -15.89
N ASP A 44 5.03 6.23 -14.68
CA ASP A 44 6.23 6.97 -14.31
C ASP A 44 6.76 6.44 -12.97
N LEU A 45 8.01 5.96 -12.99
CA LEU A 45 8.67 5.38 -11.82
C LEU A 45 8.78 6.37 -10.66
N TYR A 46 8.93 7.67 -10.94
CA TYR A 46 9.08 8.71 -9.92
C TYR A 46 7.77 9.08 -9.21
N GLN A 47 6.63 8.61 -9.71
CA GLN A 47 5.32 8.81 -9.08
C GLN A 47 4.94 7.69 -8.10
N ILE A 48 5.78 6.65 -7.98
CA ILE A 48 5.51 5.49 -7.14
C ILE A 48 5.77 5.83 -5.67
N ASN A 49 4.71 5.74 -4.87
CA ASN A 49 4.81 5.80 -3.41
C ASN A 49 5.03 4.41 -2.81
N PRO A 50 5.74 4.32 -1.66
CA PRO A 50 5.84 3.08 -0.91
C PRO A 50 4.46 2.54 -0.50
N VAL A 51 4.30 1.23 -0.61
CA VAL A 51 3.10 0.49 -0.19
C VAL A 51 3.09 0.38 1.32
N LYS A 52 1.93 0.55 1.98
CA LYS A 52 1.84 0.33 3.43
C LYS A 52 1.50 -1.12 3.75
N VAL A 53 2.32 -1.72 4.60
CA VAL A 53 2.28 -3.14 4.95
C VAL A 53 2.23 -3.29 6.46
N SER A 54 1.33 -4.14 6.95
CA SER A 54 1.45 -4.70 8.30
C SER A 54 2.13 -6.05 8.20
N ARG A 55 3.16 -6.26 9.02
CA ARG A 55 3.86 -7.54 9.12
C ARG A 55 3.42 -8.25 10.39
N ARG A 56 2.75 -9.40 10.21
CA ARG A 56 2.29 -10.24 11.33
C ARG A 56 2.74 -11.67 11.11
N ASN A 57 3.45 -12.23 12.08
CA ASN A 57 3.96 -13.61 12.03
C ASN A 57 4.73 -13.91 10.73
N GLY A 58 5.50 -12.93 10.22
CA GLY A 58 6.26 -13.03 8.97
C GLY A 58 5.44 -12.89 7.67
N ILE A 59 4.12 -12.66 7.76
CA ILE A 59 3.25 -12.43 6.61
C ILE A 59 3.07 -10.93 6.40
N ASN A 60 3.21 -10.48 5.15
CA ASN A 60 3.13 -9.07 4.75
C ASN A 60 1.74 -8.76 4.18
N TYR A 61 0.88 -8.14 4.99
CA TYR A 61 -0.48 -7.74 4.59
C TYR A 61 -0.49 -6.31 4.07
N VAL A 62 -0.86 -6.14 2.80
CA VAL A 62 -0.99 -4.82 2.18
C VAL A 62 -2.31 -4.21 2.57
N PHE A 63 -2.29 -3.07 3.25
CA PHE A 63 -3.51 -2.33 3.60
C PHE A 63 -3.69 -1.02 2.81
N ASN A 64 -2.63 -0.50 2.19
CA ASN A 64 -2.70 0.65 1.27
C ASN A 64 -1.64 0.51 0.16
N GLY A 65 -2.02 0.78 -1.09
CA GLY A 65 -1.15 0.69 -2.25
C GLY A 65 -1.44 -0.51 -3.17
N GLN A 66 -2.63 -1.10 -3.09
CA GLN A 66 -3.02 -2.26 -3.90
C GLN A 66 -3.01 -1.94 -5.40
N HIS A 67 -3.49 -0.76 -5.83
CA HIS A 67 -3.39 -0.35 -7.24
C HIS A 67 -1.94 -0.20 -7.70
N THR A 68 -1.07 0.37 -6.85
CA THR A 68 0.36 0.51 -7.15
C THR A 68 1.01 -0.84 -7.43
N ILE A 69 0.75 -1.85 -6.61
CA ILE A 69 1.26 -3.22 -6.80
C ILE A 69 0.81 -3.79 -8.14
N GLU A 70 -0.47 -3.66 -8.47
CA GLU A 70 -1.02 -4.22 -9.70
C GLU A 70 -0.50 -3.49 -10.95
N ILE A 71 -0.39 -2.16 -10.90
CA ILE A 71 0.24 -1.38 -11.98
C ILE A 71 1.68 -1.85 -12.20
N ILE A 72 2.48 -1.99 -11.13
CA ILE A 72 3.88 -2.42 -11.25
C ILE A 72 3.95 -3.84 -11.80
N ALA A 73 3.12 -4.77 -11.31
CA ALA A 73 3.09 -6.15 -11.81
C ALA A 73 2.74 -6.23 -13.30
N ILE A 74 1.83 -5.37 -13.79
CA ILE A 74 1.46 -5.30 -15.20
C ILE A 74 2.58 -4.69 -16.03
N VAL A 75 3.13 -3.54 -15.62
CA VAL A 75 4.19 -2.84 -16.36
C VAL A 75 5.48 -3.66 -16.41
N SER A 76 5.84 -4.34 -15.32
CA SER A 76 7.03 -5.19 -15.27
C SER A 76 6.81 -6.58 -15.88
N GLY A 77 5.55 -6.98 -16.07
CA GLY A 77 5.18 -8.33 -16.47
C GLY A 77 5.55 -9.41 -15.43
N SER A 78 5.86 -9.04 -14.18
CA SER A 78 6.38 -9.97 -13.18
C SER A 78 5.97 -9.62 -11.74
N ARG A 79 5.49 -10.64 -11.00
CA ARG A 79 5.28 -10.54 -9.54
C ARG A 79 6.56 -10.79 -8.73
N GLU A 80 7.68 -11.07 -9.38
CA GLU A 80 9.01 -11.11 -8.74
C GLU A 80 9.56 -9.70 -8.52
N THR A 81 9.05 -8.71 -9.26
CA THR A 81 9.48 -7.31 -9.12
C THR A 81 9.26 -6.85 -7.68
N PRO A 82 10.32 -6.36 -6.99
CA PRO A 82 10.18 -5.83 -5.65
C PRO A 82 9.54 -4.44 -5.68
N VAL A 83 8.75 -4.13 -4.66
CA VAL A 83 8.20 -2.80 -4.41
C VAL A 83 8.68 -2.29 -3.06
N TRP A 84 8.83 -0.97 -2.93
CA TRP A 84 9.12 -0.35 -1.65
C TRP A 84 7.90 -0.46 -0.73
N CYS A 85 8.13 -0.98 0.48
CA CYS A 85 7.12 -1.15 1.51
C CYS A 85 7.50 -0.34 2.75
N MET A 86 6.53 0.42 3.28
CA MET A 86 6.55 1.02 4.61
C MET A 86 5.90 0.03 5.58
N ILE A 87 6.69 -0.53 6.49
CA ILE A 87 6.31 -1.70 7.28
C ILE A 87 6.02 -1.31 8.73
N TYR A 88 4.87 -1.77 9.20
CA TYR A 88 4.43 -1.70 10.58
C TYR A 88 4.46 -3.10 11.18
N ASP A 89 5.28 -3.34 12.20
CA ASP A 89 5.37 -4.63 12.89
C ASP A 89 4.34 -4.77 14.04
N ASP A 90 3.75 -3.65 14.46
CA ASP A 90 2.88 -3.53 15.64
C ASP A 90 1.40 -3.29 15.29
N LEU A 91 1.04 -3.30 14.00
CA LEU A 91 -0.35 -3.10 13.55
C LEU A 91 -1.17 -4.39 13.62
N GLU A 92 -2.21 -4.36 14.47
CA GLU A 92 -3.25 -5.36 14.52
C GLU A 92 -4.31 -5.16 13.42
N TYR A 93 -5.01 -6.24 13.06
CA TYR A 93 -6.05 -6.23 12.02
C TYR A 93 -7.14 -5.18 12.25
N ILE A 94 -7.59 -5.00 13.50
CA ILE A 94 -8.64 -4.02 13.84
C ILE A 94 -8.14 -2.60 13.59
N GLN A 95 -6.88 -2.32 13.91
CA GLN A 95 -6.28 -1.01 13.67
C GLN A 95 -6.13 -0.73 12.17
N GLU A 96 -5.79 -1.73 11.34
CA GLU A 96 -5.79 -1.59 9.88
C GLU A 96 -7.17 -1.20 9.34
N ALA A 97 -8.21 -1.91 9.79
CA ALA A 97 -9.58 -1.68 9.36
C ALA A 97 -10.06 -0.27 9.76
N ASP A 98 -9.71 0.20 10.96
CA ASP A 98 -10.02 1.55 11.42
C ASP A 98 -9.25 2.63 10.66
N ILE A 99 -7.95 2.41 10.39
CA ILE A 99 -7.14 3.32 9.56
C ILE A 99 -7.76 3.44 8.17
N PHE A 100 -8.14 2.32 7.57
CA PHE A 100 -8.78 2.31 6.26
C PHE A 100 -10.12 3.05 6.30
N ALA A 101 -11.03 2.68 7.21
CA ALA A 101 -12.35 3.29 7.34
C ALA A 101 -12.28 4.81 7.57
N ASN A 102 -11.32 5.29 8.38
CA ASN A 102 -11.14 6.71 8.64
C ASN A 102 -10.51 7.45 7.45
N GLN A 103 -9.59 6.83 6.71
CA GLN A 103 -9.10 7.42 5.46
C GLN A 103 -10.25 7.68 4.48
N LEU A 104 -11.15 6.70 4.29
CA LEU A 104 -12.29 6.84 3.38
C LEU A 104 -13.22 8.00 3.73
N LYS A 105 -13.40 8.31 5.02
CA LYS A 105 -14.31 9.36 5.50
C LYS A 105 -13.88 10.76 5.08
N TYR A 106 -12.58 10.99 4.88
CA TYR A 106 -12.03 12.33 4.63
C TYR A 106 -11.38 12.49 3.26
N VAL A 107 -11.46 11.49 2.38
CA VAL A 107 -10.96 11.65 1.00
C VAL A 107 -11.88 12.60 0.23
N LYS A 108 -11.39 13.82 -0.02
CA LYS A 108 -12.03 14.73 -0.98
C LYS A 108 -11.79 14.18 -2.39
N PRO A 109 -12.83 13.98 -3.22
CA PRO A 109 -12.62 13.58 -4.60
C PRO A 109 -11.81 14.66 -5.32
N LEU A 110 -10.73 14.25 -5.98
CA LEU A 110 -10.01 15.13 -6.89
C LEU A 110 -10.93 15.39 -8.08
N LEU A 111 -11.33 16.66 -8.25
CA LEU A 111 -11.96 17.11 -9.47
C LEU A 111 -10.85 17.29 -10.51
N PRO A 112 -11.05 16.82 -11.76
CA PRO A 112 -10.07 16.92 -12.83
C PRO A 112 -9.73 18.38 -13.17
#